data_AF-A0A9E5V418-F1
#
_entry.id   AF-A0A9E5V418-F1
#
_cell.length_a   1.000
_cell.length_b   1.000
_cell.length_c   1.000
_cell.angle_alpha   90.00
_cell.angle_beta   90.00
_cell.angle_gamma   90.00
#
_symmetry.space_group_name_H-M   'P 1'
#
loop_
_entity.id
_entity.type
_entity.pdbx_description
1 polymer ?
#
loop_
_entity_poly.entity_id
_entity_poly.type
_entity_poly.pdbx_seq_one_letter_code
_entity_poly.pdbx_strand_id
1 'polypeptide(L)'
;MSNPNEAQNFDAQQAVENIAAGNEKQPDVNVQADYEASKAYSTSEIDQSEMGAEAAKAATEPKQRLSEPESSESVETGSTSDPDQYRQMAKDVNPRL
;
A
#
# COMPACT_ATOMS: atom_id res chain seq x y z
N MET A 1 -19.62 7.14 41.97
CA MET A 1 -19.19 6.22 40.89
C MET A 1 -17.94 6.84 40.30
N SER A 2 -16.74 6.36 40.66
CA SER A 2 -15.48 6.90 40.12
C SER A 2 -15.24 6.35 38.72
N ASN A 3 -14.82 7.21 37.79
CA ASN A 3 -14.59 6.82 36.41
C ASN A 3 -13.26 6.04 36.34
N PRO A 4 -13.23 4.78 35.86
CA PRO A 4 -12.01 3.97 35.83
C PRO A 4 -10.88 4.58 34.97
N ASN A 5 -11.21 5.54 34.09
CA ASN A 5 -10.22 6.29 33.31
C ASN A 5 -9.55 7.44 34.09
N GLU A 6 -10.07 7.87 35.25
CA GLU A 6 -9.45 8.93 36.05
C GLU A 6 -8.26 8.42 36.87
N ALA A 7 -8.34 7.19 37.37
CA ALA A 7 -7.26 6.58 38.17
C ALA A 7 -5.99 6.32 37.33
N GLN A 8 -6.14 6.00 36.03
CA GLN A 8 -5.01 5.75 35.14
C GLN A 8 -4.19 7.00 34.82
N ASN A 9 -4.76 8.19 34.99
CA ASN A 9 -4.10 9.45 34.65
C ASN A 9 -3.35 10.05 35.85
N PHE A 10 -3.84 9.87 37.08
CA PHE A 10 -3.25 10.47 38.27
C PHE A 10 -1.82 9.99 38.52
N ASP A 11 -1.57 8.69 38.42
CA ASP A 11 -0.23 8.12 38.62
C ASP A 11 0.76 8.62 37.56
N ALA A 12 0.31 8.71 36.31
CA ALA A 12 1.12 9.24 35.21
C ALA A 12 1.43 10.73 35.40
N GLN A 13 0.45 11.52 35.86
CA GLN A 13 0.64 12.94 36.17
C GLN A 13 1.62 13.13 37.33
N GLN A 14 1.48 12.35 38.40
CA GLN A 14 2.39 12.40 39.54
C GLN A 14 3.82 12.02 39.13
N ALA A 15 4.00 11.00 38.30
CA ALA A 15 5.33 10.63 37.78
C ALA A 15 5.94 11.77 36.93
N VAL A 16 5.15 12.41 36.07
CA VAL A 16 5.61 13.58 35.29
C VAL A 16 6.04 14.73 36.21
N GLU A 17 5.25 15.02 37.24
CA GLU A 17 5.57 16.05 38.24
C GLU A 17 6.84 15.71 39.03
N ASN A 18 7.00 14.46 39.45
CA ASN A 18 8.19 14.00 40.18
C ASN A 18 9.46 14.07 39.33
N ILE A 19 9.37 13.71 38.05
CA ILE A 19 10.49 13.84 37.09
C ILE A 19 10.83 15.32 36.87
N ALA A 20 9.81 16.17 36.68
CA ALA A 20 10.01 17.62 36.49
C ALA A 20 10.62 18.29 37.74
N ALA A 21 10.24 17.84 38.93
CA ALA A 21 10.79 18.28 40.21
C ALA A 21 12.19 17.70 40.52
N GLY A 22 12.66 16.74 39.72
CA GLY A 22 13.93 16.04 39.95
C GLY A 22 13.90 15.02 41.10
N ASN A 23 12.71 14.69 41.62
CA ASN A 23 12.49 13.65 42.62
C ASN A 23 12.61 12.25 42.02
N GLU A 24 12.35 12.12 40.71
CA GLU A 24 12.50 10.89 39.95
C GLU A 24 13.39 11.10 38.72
N LYS A 25 14.11 10.05 38.33
CA LYS A 25 14.99 10.10 37.17
C LYS A 25 14.16 9.98 35.89
N GLN A 26 14.41 10.87 34.94
CA GLN A 26 13.80 10.75 33.61
C GLN A 26 14.22 9.43 32.95
N PRO A 27 13.29 8.69 32.33
CA PRO A 27 13.62 7.51 31.54
C PRO A 27 14.59 7.86 30.41
N ASP A 28 15.64 7.06 30.26
CA ASP A 28 16.57 7.16 29.14
C ASP A 28 16.00 6.36 27.97
N VAL A 29 15.50 7.07 26.95
CA VAL A 29 14.84 6.45 25.78
C VAL A 29 15.82 6.45 24.63
N ASN A 30 16.25 5.27 24.20
CA ASN A 30 17.07 5.10 23.00
C ASN A 30 16.18 4.66 21.83
N VAL A 31 15.62 5.65 21.15
CA VAL A 31 14.70 5.42 20.02
C VAL A 31 15.30 4.50 18.96
N GLN A 32 16.60 4.61 18.68
CA GLN A 32 17.26 3.77 17.67
C GLN A 32 17.37 2.33 18.15
N ALA A 33 17.83 2.11 19.38
CA ALA A 33 17.94 0.76 19.94
C ALA A 33 16.57 0.10 20.08
N ASP A 34 15.57 0.84 20.52
CA ASP A 34 14.19 0.36 20.67
C ASP A 34 13.57 0.02 19.30
N TYR A 35 13.83 0.85 18.28
CA TYR A 35 13.43 0.55 16.90
C TYR A 35 14.08 -0.73 16.38
N GLU A 36 15.39 -0.91 16.57
CA GLU A 36 16.08 -2.14 16.17
C GLU A 36 15.57 -3.36 16.94
N ALA A 37 15.35 -3.25 18.25
CA ALA A 37 14.78 -4.32 19.07
C ALA A 37 13.36 -4.70 18.63
N SER A 38 12.55 -3.71 18.24
CA SER A 38 11.17 -3.96 17.77
C SER A 38 11.11 -4.85 16.53
N LYS A 39 12.15 -4.82 15.67
CA LYS A 39 12.22 -5.67 14.47
C LYS A 39 12.22 -7.16 14.82
N ALA A 40 12.80 -7.54 15.96
CA ALA A 40 12.80 -8.93 16.43
C ALA A 40 11.39 -9.46 16.75
N TYR A 41 10.44 -8.57 17.02
CA TYR A 41 9.05 -8.90 17.32
C TYR A 41 8.10 -8.62 16.15
N SER A 42 8.62 -8.08 15.04
CA SER A 42 7.80 -7.69 13.87
C SER A 42 7.36 -8.89 13.02
N THR A 43 8.01 -10.04 13.18
CA THR A 43 7.69 -11.28 12.44
C THR A 43 7.72 -12.44 13.42
N SER A 44 6.74 -13.34 13.35
CA SER A 44 6.84 -14.61 14.08
C SER A 44 7.86 -15.54 13.40
N GLU A 45 8.38 -16.53 14.12
CA GLU A 45 9.28 -17.55 13.54
C GLU A 45 8.62 -18.29 12.37
N ILE A 46 7.30 -18.48 12.42
CA ILE A 46 6.52 -19.11 11.35
C ILE A 46 6.50 -18.22 10.10
N ASP A 47 6.39 -16.90 10.26
CA ASP A 47 6.38 -15.96 9.11
C ASP A 47 7.71 -15.97 8.33
N GLN A 48 8.81 -16.33 8.99
CA GLN A 48 10.13 -16.50 8.35
C GLN A 48 10.36 -17.91 7.77
N SER A 49 9.43 -18.84 8.00
CA SER A 49 9.54 -20.23 7.53
C SER A 49 8.86 -20.44 6.17
N GLU A 50 9.15 -21.57 5.53
CA GLU A 50 8.47 -21.99 4.30
C GLU A 50 6.96 -22.14 4.48
N MET A 51 6.52 -22.60 5.66
CA MET A 51 5.10 -22.68 6.01
C MET A 51 4.42 -21.31 6.03
N GLY A 52 5.12 -20.27 6.54
CA GLY A 52 4.63 -18.90 6.52
C GLY A 52 4.53 -18.36 5.09
N ALA A 53 5.52 -18.66 4.26
CA ALA A 53 5.50 -18.28 2.85
C ALA A 53 4.33 -18.93 2.09
N GLU A 54 4.05 -20.21 2.34
CA GLU A 54 2.91 -20.91 1.74
C GLU A 54 1.56 -20.36 2.22
N ALA A 55 1.43 -20.09 3.53
CA ALA A 55 0.23 -19.48 4.10
C ALA A 55 -0.03 -18.08 3.53
N ALA A 56 1.00 -17.24 3.39
CA ALA A 56 0.90 -15.92 2.79
C ALA A 56 0.50 -16.00 1.31
N LYS A 57 1.07 -16.95 0.56
CA LYS A 57 0.70 -17.20 -0.83
C LYS A 57 -0.77 -17.62 -0.94
N ALA A 58 -1.22 -18.58 -0.14
CA ALA A 58 -2.61 -19.03 -0.14
C ALA A 58 -3.59 -17.92 0.25
N ALA A 59 -3.20 -17.03 1.17
CA ALA A 59 -4.04 -15.90 1.59
C ALA A 59 -4.14 -14.79 0.52
N THR A 60 -3.09 -14.61 -0.28
CA THR A 60 -3.00 -13.55 -1.31
C THR A 60 -3.38 -14.02 -2.71
N GLU A 61 -3.54 -15.33 -2.91
CA GLU A 61 -3.91 -15.90 -4.20
C GLU A 61 -5.29 -15.39 -4.66
N PRO A 62 -5.42 -14.90 -5.90
CA PRO A 62 -6.70 -14.46 -6.45
C PRO A 62 -7.73 -15.61 -6.42
N LYS A 63 -8.83 -15.41 -5.68
CA LYS A 63 -9.90 -16.42 -5.54
C LYS A 63 -10.73 -16.62 -6.82
N GLN A 64 -10.50 -15.80 -7.82
CA GLN A 64 -11.26 -15.76 -9.08
C GLN A 64 -10.28 -16.02 -10.22
N ARG A 65 -10.67 -16.89 -11.16
CA ARG A 65 -9.90 -17.06 -12.39
C ARG A 65 -10.02 -15.79 -13.21
N LEU A 66 -8.90 -15.11 -13.44
CA LEU A 66 -8.81 -14.07 -14.45
C LEU A 66 -8.99 -14.76 -15.80
N SER A 67 -9.96 -14.29 -16.60
CA SER A 67 -10.04 -14.69 -18.00
C SER A 67 -8.76 -14.22 -18.69
N GLU A 68 -8.08 -15.13 -19.38
CA GLU A 68 -7.01 -14.73 -20.28
C GLU A 68 -7.59 -13.74 -21.31
N PRO A 69 -6.91 -12.63 -21.60
CA PRO A 69 -7.36 -11.75 -22.65
C PRO A 69 -7.35 -12.56 -23.95
N GLU A 70 -8.54 -12.73 -24.54
CA GLU A 70 -8.67 -13.22 -25.91
C GLU A 70 -7.71 -12.40 -26.77
N SER A 71 -6.79 -13.10 -27.45
CA SER A 71 -5.83 -12.46 -28.34
C SER A 71 -6.64 -11.69 -29.37
N SER A 72 -6.75 -10.37 -29.20
CA SER A 72 -7.44 -9.54 -30.18
C SER A 72 -6.69 -9.74 -31.48
N GLU A 73 -7.33 -10.39 -32.46
CA GLU A 73 -6.83 -10.44 -33.82
C GLU A 73 -6.31 -9.07 -34.19
N SER A 74 -5.08 -9.04 -34.71
CA SER A 74 -4.39 -7.82 -35.15
C SER A 74 -5.37 -6.93 -35.90
N VAL A 75 -5.77 -5.82 -35.27
CA VAL A 75 -6.54 -4.80 -35.96
C VAL A 75 -5.62 -4.24 -37.03
N GLU A 76 -5.83 -4.66 -38.28
CA GLU A 76 -5.22 -4.09 -39.47
C GLU A 76 -5.57 -2.60 -39.48
N THR A 77 -4.66 -1.77 -38.98
CA THR A 77 -4.77 -0.32 -39.14
C THR A 77 -4.49 -0.02 -40.60
N GLY A 78 -5.56 0.06 -41.40
CA GLY A 78 -5.47 0.54 -42.77
C GLY A 78 -4.72 1.87 -42.77
N SER A 79 -3.57 1.91 -43.44
CA SER A 79 -2.73 3.11 -43.51
C SER A 79 -3.57 4.29 -44.01
N THR A 80 -3.75 5.30 -43.16
CA THR A 80 -4.39 6.57 -43.53
C THR A 80 -3.52 7.40 -44.48
N SER A 81 -2.38 6.87 -44.92
CA SER A 81 -1.36 7.57 -45.70
C SER A 81 -1.61 7.54 -47.20
N ASP A 82 -2.73 6.98 -47.67
CA ASP A 82 -3.04 6.90 -49.10
C ASP A 82 -3.54 8.27 -49.64
N PRO A 83 -2.76 8.97 -50.48
CA PRO A 83 -3.15 10.25 -51.05
C PRO A 83 -4.43 10.17 -51.88
N ASP A 84 -4.77 9.00 -52.43
CA ASP A 84 -6.00 8.82 -53.21
C ASP A 84 -7.25 8.87 -52.33
N GLN A 85 -7.18 8.44 -51.07
CA GLN A 85 -8.30 8.57 -50.13
C GLN A 85 -8.61 10.04 -49.83
N TYR A 86 -7.59 10.87 -49.66
CA TYR A 86 -7.78 12.32 -49.49
C TYR A 86 -8.39 12.98 -50.73
N ARG A 87 -7.96 12.57 -51.94
CA ARG A 87 -8.55 13.05 -53.20
C ARG A 87 -10.02 12.66 -53.34
N GLN A 88 -10.37 11.45 -52.93
CA GLN A 88 -11.75 10.96 -52.98
C GLN A 88 -12.65 11.74 -52.01
N MET A 89 -12.22 11.91 -50.76
CA MET A 89 -12.96 12.74 -49.77
C MET A 89 -13.11 14.19 -50.22
N ALA A 90 -12.10 14.75 -50.88
CA ALA A 90 -12.17 16.12 -51.41
C ALA A 90 -13.26 16.29 -52.49
N LYS A 91 -13.49 15.26 -53.32
CA LYS A 91 -14.58 15.24 -54.31
C LYS A 91 -15.95 15.15 -53.66
N ASP A 92 -16.07 14.42 -52.54
CA ASP A 92 -17.34 14.33 -51.81
C ASP A 92 -17.73 15.68 -51.17
N VAL A 93 -16.73 16.44 -50.71
CA VAL A 93 -16.94 17.78 -50.14
C VAL A 93 -17.13 18.84 -51.22
N ASN A 94 -16.50 18.68 -52.39
CA ASN A 94 -16.65 19.58 -53.52
C ASN A 94 -16.71 18.81 -54.86
N PRO A 95 -17.91 18.41 -55.32
CA PRO A 95 -18.09 17.53 -56.48
C PRO A 95 -17.81 18.20 -57.84
N ARG A 96 -17.24 19.42 -57.85
CA ARG A 96 -16.86 20.17 -59.05
C ARG A 96 -15.35 20.31 -59.23
N LEU A 97 -14.54 19.58 -58.45
CA LEU A 97 -13.09 19.43 -58.61
C LEU A 97 -12.74 18.08 -59.26
#